data_AF-A0A6P6RE78-F1
#
_entry.id   AF-A0A6P6RE78-F1
#
_cell.length_a   1.000
_cell.length_b   1.000
_cell.length_c   1.000
_cell.angle_alpha   90.00
_cell.angle_beta   90.00
_cell.angle_gamma   90.00
#
_symmetry.space_group_name_H-M   'P 1'
#
loop_
_entity.id
_entity.type
_entity.pdbx_description
1 polymer ?
#
loop_
_entity_poly.entity_id
_entity_poly.type
_entity_poly.pdbx_seq_one_letter_code
_entity_poly.pdbx_strand_id
1 'polypeptide(L)'
;MRGVLFLLNALILLESTKGTTYDDLDFHARNIVDKAIEKANRDHGKGKHLDFHIIANRNDNMVNVILRPTSCDKKTPSVHRKKCTLQNIAPQVSCIDCKGTMERCLLLRNTDEIQKRMKKCPPGVIHLTGSADSHF
;
A
#
# COMPACT_ATOMS: atom_id res chain seq x y z
N MET A 1 10.19 14.29 58.08
CA MET A 1 9.51 13.05 57.67
C MET A 1 8.76 13.31 56.37
N ARG A 2 8.98 12.46 55.36
CA ARG A 2 8.03 12.01 54.30
C ARG A 2 7.38 13.11 53.43
N GLY A 3 7.42 13.08 52.10
CA GLY A 3 7.65 11.93 51.24
C GLY A 3 7.83 12.30 49.76
N VAL A 4 8.74 11.55 49.15
CA VAL A 4 8.57 10.73 47.92
C VAL A 4 7.69 11.28 46.79
N LEU A 5 8.39 11.60 45.69
CA LEU A 5 8.06 11.47 44.26
C LEU A 5 6.74 10.77 43.88
N PHE A 6 6.10 11.24 42.80
CA PHE A 6 5.86 10.41 41.61
C PHE A 6 5.96 11.24 40.32
N LEU A 7 6.93 10.84 39.49
CA LEU A 7 7.07 11.14 38.08
C LEU A 7 5.90 10.54 37.29
N LEU A 8 5.44 11.20 36.24
CA LEU A 8 4.87 10.52 35.08
C LEU A 8 5.18 11.33 33.82
N ASN A 9 6.38 11.06 33.29
CA ASN A 9 6.70 11.29 31.89
C ASN A 9 5.66 10.54 31.05
N ALA A 10 4.71 11.26 30.49
CA ALA A 10 3.92 10.77 29.36
C ALA A 10 4.83 10.79 28.12
N LEU A 11 5.80 9.89 28.07
CA LEU A 11 6.34 9.41 26.81
C LEU A 11 5.19 8.66 26.14
N ILE A 12 4.39 9.41 25.38
CA ILE A 12 3.43 8.85 24.45
C ILE A 12 4.24 7.97 23.51
N LEU A 13 4.16 6.66 23.74
CA LEU A 13 4.59 5.64 22.82
C LEU A 13 3.86 5.94 21.51
N LEU A 14 4.55 6.57 20.56
CA LEU A 14 4.23 6.34 19.16
C LEU A 14 4.49 4.86 18.94
N GLU A 15 3.47 4.05 19.19
CA GLU A 15 3.39 2.69 18.69
C GLU A 15 3.61 2.82 17.18
N SER A 16 4.83 2.51 16.76
CA SER A 16 5.16 2.31 15.37
C SER A 16 4.26 1.18 14.93
N THR A 17 3.15 1.51 14.27
CA THR A 17 2.40 0.53 13.51
C THR A 17 3.40 -0.02 12.52
N LYS A 18 3.98 -1.19 12.85
CA LYS A 18 4.85 -1.92 11.94
C LYS A 18 3.98 -2.22 10.74
N GLY A 19 4.12 -1.41 9.70
CA GLY A 19 3.58 -1.74 8.40
C GLY A 19 4.13 -3.11 8.02
N THR A 20 3.27 -3.94 7.43
CA THR A 20 3.67 -5.26 6.92
C THR A 20 4.86 -5.09 5.99
N THR A 21 5.95 -5.82 6.22
CA THR A 21 7.10 -5.77 5.30
C THR A 21 6.79 -6.62 4.05
N TYR A 22 7.54 -6.41 2.96
CA TYR A 22 7.34 -7.20 1.74
C TYR A 22 7.45 -8.71 2.02
N ASP A 23 8.37 -9.09 2.91
CA ASP A 23 8.62 -10.50 3.26
C ASP A 23 7.48 -11.14 4.04
N ASP A 24 6.70 -10.34 4.78
CA ASP A 24 5.56 -10.81 5.56
C ASP A 24 4.28 -10.99 4.71
N LEU A 25 4.28 -10.51 3.47
CA LEU A 25 3.11 -10.59 2.58
C LEU A 25 2.82 -12.04 2.17
N ASP A 26 1.53 -12.39 2.06
CA ASP A 26 1.09 -13.63 1.44
C ASP A 26 1.40 -13.64 -0.08
N PHE A 27 1.36 -14.81 -0.72
CA PHE A 27 1.69 -14.96 -2.14
C PHE A 27 0.85 -14.05 -3.05
N HIS A 28 -0.45 -13.91 -2.76
CA HIS A 28 -1.34 -13.07 -3.55
C HIS A 28 -0.98 -11.58 -3.39
N ALA A 29 -0.73 -11.13 -2.16
CA ALA A 29 -0.35 -9.76 -1.88
C ALA A 29 1.01 -9.42 -2.50
N ARG A 30 2.00 -10.31 -2.45
CA ARG A 30 3.29 -10.11 -3.15
C ARG A 30 3.10 -9.94 -4.64
N ASN A 31 2.29 -10.79 -5.28
CA ASN A 31 2.03 -10.67 -6.72
C ASN A 31 1.39 -9.33 -7.10
N ILE A 32 0.48 -8.78 -6.27
CA ILE A 32 -0.08 -7.43 -6.48
C ILE A 32 1.01 -6.37 -6.32
N VAL A 33 1.83 -6.47 -5.27
CA VAL A 33 2.91 -5.52 -5.00
C VAL A 33 3.96 -5.54 -6.11
N ASP A 34 4.32 -6.70 -6.64
CA ASP A 34 5.26 -6.82 -7.76
C ASP A 34 4.74 -6.13 -9.02
N LYS A 35 3.45 -6.33 -9.36
CA LYS A 35 2.80 -5.59 -10.46
C LYS A 35 2.82 -4.09 -10.22
N ALA A 36 2.60 -3.64 -8.97
CA ALA A 36 2.62 -2.23 -8.61
C ALA A 36 4.04 -1.65 -8.79
N ILE A 37 5.07 -2.35 -8.31
CA ILE A 37 6.48 -1.96 -8.46
C ILE A 37 6.84 -1.85 -9.93
N GLU A 38 6.51 -2.86 -10.73
CA GLU A 38 6.80 -2.85 -12.16
C GLU A 38 6.13 -1.65 -12.86
N LYS A 39 4.82 -1.48 -12.62
CA LYS A 39 4.03 -0.43 -13.25
C LYS A 39 4.48 0.98 -12.83
N ALA A 40 4.74 1.19 -11.55
CA ALA A 40 5.18 2.48 -11.04
C ALA A 40 6.59 2.85 -11.50
N ASN A 41 7.53 1.90 -11.54
CA ASN A 41 8.88 2.18 -12.07
C ASN A 41 8.85 2.55 -13.55
N ARG A 42 7.97 1.88 -14.33
CA ARG A 42 7.73 2.21 -15.74
C ARG A 42 7.17 3.63 -15.91
N ASP A 43 6.16 3.99 -15.12
CA ASP A 43 5.42 5.25 -15.28
C ASP A 43 6.10 6.44 -14.58
N HIS A 44 6.78 6.22 -13.44
CA HIS A 44 7.19 7.25 -12.49
C HIS A 44 8.60 7.09 -11.91
N GLY A 45 9.38 6.09 -12.33
CA GLY A 45 10.77 5.87 -11.86
C GLY A 45 11.74 6.97 -12.33
N LYS A 46 11.55 8.22 -11.86
CA LYS A 46 12.25 9.43 -12.28
C LYS A 46 13.68 9.48 -11.71
N GLY A 47 14.56 8.66 -12.27
CA GLY A 47 15.97 8.58 -11.87
C GLY A 47 16.22 7.66 -10.67
N LYS A 48 15.21 7.43 -9.83
CA LYS A 48 15.24 6.47 -8.71
C LYS A 48 14.27 5.31 -8.92
N HIS A 49 14.68 4.15 -8.42
CA HIS A 49 13.83 2.96 -8.32
C HIS A 49 12.80 3.14 -7.20
N LEU A 50 11.54 2.80 -7.48
CA LEU A 50 10.43 2.81 -6.54
C LEU A 50 10.21 1.40 -5.98
N ASP A 51 10.01 1.29 -4.67
CA ASP A 51 9.79 0.00 -4.01
C ASP A 51 8.69 0.08 -2.95
N PHE A 52 8.24 -1.08 -2.50
CA PHE A 52 7.15 -1.28 -1.56
C PHE A 52 7.39 -0.55 -0.25
N HIS A 53 6.44 0.31 0.13
CA HIS A 53 6.40 0.91 1.45
C HIS A 53 5.32 0.26 2.33
N ILE A 54 4.07 0.30 1.89
CA ILE A 54 2.91 -0.22 2.63
C ILE A 54 1.76 -0.60 1.69
N ILE A 55 0.86 -1.47 2.18
CA ILE A 55 -0.51 -1.57 1.66
C ILE A 55 -1.36 -0.61 2.51
N ALA A 56 -1.82 0.50 1.92
CA ALA A 56 -2.56 1.53 2.65
C ALA A 56 -4.04 1.19 2.83
N ASN A 57 -4.61 0.38 1.94
CA ASN A 57 -6.00 -0.09 2.04
C ASN A 57 -6.13 -1.44 1.30
N ARG A 58 -6.91 -2.37 1.85
CA ARG A 58 -7.24 -3.66 1.25
C ARG A 58 -8.66 -4.05 1.58
N ASN A 59 -9.40 -4.50 0.57
CA ASN A 59 -10.66 -5.24 0.70
C ASN A 59 -10.70 -6.34 -0.38
N ASP A 60 -11.78 -7.11 -0.43
CA ASP A 60 -11.91 -8.26 -1.34
C ASP A 60 -11.74 -7.94 -2.83
N ASN A 61 -11.91 -6.67 -3.22
CA ASN A 61 -11.89 -6.25 -4.62
C ASN A 61 -10.83 -5.20 -4.92
N MET A 62 -10.12 -4.70 -3.91
CA MET A 62 -9.23 -3.56 -4.09
C MET A 62 -8.03 -3.64 -3.15
N VAL A 63 -6.84 -3.40 -3.69
CA VAL A 63 -5.61 -3.23 -2.92
C VAL A 63 -4.92 -1.94 -3.35
N ASN A 64 -4.72 -1.02 -2.41
CA ASN A 64 -3.96 0.21 -2.62
C ASN A 64 -2.55 0.06 -2.06
N VAL A 65 -1.57 -0.03 -2.94
CA VAL A 65 -0.14 -0.14 -2.62
C VAL A 65 0.51 1.22 -2.72
N ILE A 66 1.25 1.60 -1.68
CA ILE A 66 2.08 2.80 -1.69
C ILE A 66 3.54 2.42 -1.89
N LEU A 67 4.17 3.08 -2.85
CA LEU A 67 5.58 2.91 -3.21
C LEU A 67 6.34 4.21 -2.95
N ARG A 68 7.61 4.07 -2.54
CA ARG A 68 8.52 5.19 -2.30
C ARG A 68 9.83 5.01 -3.07
N PRO A 69 10.57 6.10 -3.34
CA PRO A 69 11.89 6.02 -3.92
C PRO A 69 12.83 5.23 -3.01
N THR A 70 13.83 4.62 -3.62
CA THR A 70 14.91 3.92 -2.91
C THR A 70 16.26 4.59 -3.21
N SER A 71 17.30 4.13 -2.53
CA SER A 71 18.69 4.53 -2.82
C SER A 71 19.15 4.15 -4.23
N CYS A 72 18.54 3.13 -4.84
CA CYS A 72 18.90 2.61 -6.15
C CYS A 72 18.37 3.48 -7.31
N ASP A 73 19.12 3.50 -8.42
CA ASP A 73 18.76 4.29 -9.60
C ASP A 73 17.80 3.54 -10.53
N LYS A 74 17.14 4.27 -11.44
CA LYS A 74 16.17 3.75 -12.41
C LYS A 74 16.66 2.56 -13.26
N LYS A 75 17.98 2.47 -13.52
CA LYS A 75 18.57 1.36 -14.30
C LYS A 75 18.45 0.01 -13.59
N THR A 76 18.12 0.03 -12.30
CA THR A 76 17.81 -1.17 -11.52
C THR A 76 16.55 -1.82 -12.09
N PRO A 77 16.50 -3.16 -12.19
CA PRO A 77 15.30 -3.87 -12.63
C PRO A 77 14.07 -3.46 -11.81
N SER A 78 12.92 -3.33 -12.48
CA SER A 78 11.63 -2.91 -11.91
C SER A 78 10.94 -4.01 -11.10
N VAL A 79 11.64 -4.58 -10.11
CA VAL A 79 11.19 -5.65 -9.21
C VAL A 79 11.60 -5.31 -7.79
N HIS A 80 10.99 -5.92 -6.77
CA HIS A 80 11.37 -5.67 -5.37
C HIS A 80 12.89 -5.86 -5.11
N ARG A 81 13.52 -4.94 -4.37
CA ARG A 81 14.97 -4.91 -4.10
C ARG A 81 15.29 -4.69 -2.63
N LYS A 82 15.44 -5.80 -1.87
CA LYS A 82 15.87 -5.76 -0.45
C LYS A 82 17.17 -4.97 -0.17
N LYS A 83 18.09 -4.90 -1.14
CA LYS A 83 19.37 -4.19 -1.00
C LYS A 83 19.24 -2.66 -1.11
N CYS A 84 18.10 -2.16 -1.58
CA CYS A 84 17.87 -0.74 -1.80
C CYS A 84 17.08 -0.17 -0.61
N THR A 85 17.61 0.86 0.04
CA THR A 85 16.96 1.47 1.22
C THR A 85 15.86 2.42 0.76
N LEU A 86 14.66 2.32 1.35
CA LEU A 86 13.56 3.27 1.11
C LEU A 86 13.95 4.69 1.54
N GLN A 87 13.53 5.67 0.76
CA GLN A 87 13.75 7.09 0.99
C GLN A 87 12.41 7.81 1.12
N ASN A 88 12.27 8.67 2.11
CA ASN A 88 11.05 9.47 2.31
C ASN A 88 11.07 10.76 1.47
N ILE A 89 11.24 10.62 0.16
CA ILE A 89 11.28 11.72 -0.80
C ILE A 89 10.28 11.48 -1.94
N ALA A 90 10.00 12.52 -2.73
CA ALA A 90 9.19 12.37 -3.95
C ALA A 90 9.99 11.66 -5.07
N PRO A 91 9.33 10.92 -5.97
CA PRO A 91 7.89 10.68 -6.04
C PRO A 91 7.43 9.54 -5.13
N GLN A 92 6.41 9.79 -4.31
CA GLN A 92 5.62 8.73 -3.68
C GLN A 92 4.43 8.41 -4.58
N VAL A 93 4.11 7.13 -4.75
CA VAL A 93 3.15 6.65 -5.75
C VAL A 93 2.13 5.74 -5.09
N SER A 94 0.85 5.91 -5.43
CA SER A 94 -0.24 4.99 -5.14
C SER A 94 -0.58 4.18 -6.38
N CYS A 95 -0.64 2.87 -6.24
CA CYS A 95 -1.07 1.94 -7.26
C CYS A 95 -2.28 1.18 -6.72
N ILE A 96 -3.38 1.18 -7.48
CA ILE A 96 -4.61 0.52 -7.09
C ILE A 96 -4.77 -0.71 -7.98
N ASP A 97 -4.72 -1.90 -7.37
CA ASP A 97 -5.25 -3.11 -7.98
C ASP A 97 -6.75 -3.14 -7.72
N CYS A 98 -7.54 -3.19 -8.79
CA CYS A 98 -8.99 -3.35 -8.75
C CYS A 98 -9.37 -4.67 -9.41
N LYS A 99 -9.91 -5.60 -8.62
CA LYS A 99 -10.35 -6.93 -9.05
C LYS A 99 -9.26 -7.68 -9.84
N GLY A 100 -8.02 -7.61 -9.39
CA GLY A 100 -6.86 -8.26 -10.01
C GLY A 100 -6.23 -7.49 -11.19
N THR A 101 -6.79 -6.33 -11.54
CA THR A 101 -6.27 -5.45 -12.58
C THR A 101 -5.57 -4.25 -11.95
N MET A 102 -4.26 -4.13 -12.19
CA MET A 102 -3.47 -2.98 -11.77
C MET A 102 -3.82 -1.75 -12.63
N GLU A 103 -4.49 -0.77 -12.03
CA GLU A 103 -4.73 0.50 -12.70
C GLU A 103 -3.43 1.29 -12.89
N ARG A 104 -3.50 2.38 -13.67
CA ARG A 104 -2.40 3.34 -13.76
C ARG A 104 -2.06 3.88 -12.36
N CYS A 105 -0.81 3.74 -11.96
CA CYS A 105 -0.30 4.32 -10.73
C CYS A 105 -0.29 5.86 -10.78
N LEU A 106 -0.61 6.50 -9.66
CA LEU A 106 -0.70 7.94 -9.51
C LEU A 106 0.29 8.46 -8.48
N LEU A 107 0.83 9.65 -8.70
CA LEU A 107 1.61 10.34 -7.67
C LEU A 107 0.70 10.63 -6.48
N LEU A 108 1.19 10.42 -5.25
CA LEU A 108 0.40 10.63 -4.03
C LEU A 108 -0.19 12.05 -3.90
N ARG A 109 0.43 13.04 -4.54
CA ARG A 109 -0.10 14.41 -4.61
C ARG A 109 -1.44 14.53 -5.37
N ASN A 110 -1.81 13.54 -6.18
CA ASN A 110 -3.07 13.50 -6.94
C ASN A 110 -4.18 12.83 -6.10
N THR A 111 -4.38 13.28 -4.87
CA THR A 111 -5.26 12.62 -3.88
C THR A 111 -6.70 12.46 -4.38
N ASP A 112 -7.26 13.47 -5.05
CA ASP A 112 -8.65 13.43 -5.52
C ASP A 112 -8.88 12.35 -6.57
N GLU A 113 -7.91 12.17 -7.48
CA GLU A 113 -7.99 11.13 -8.51
C GLU A 113 -7.82 9.73 -7.91
N ILE A 114 -6.93 9.59 -6.92
CA ILE A 114 -6.75 8.34 -6.16
C ILE A 114 -8.07 7.97 -5.45
N GLN A 115 -8.67 8.92 -4.72
CA GLN A 115 -9.94 8.70 -4.01
C GLN A 115 -11.08 8.36 -4.99
N LYS A 116 -11.14 9.03 -6.14
CA LYS A 116 -12.13 8.74 -7.19
C LYS A 116 -11.99 7.31 -7.71
N ARG A 117 -10.77 6.80 -7.89
CA ARG A 117 -10.52 5.42 -8.34
C ARG A 117 -10.85 4.40 -7.27
N MET A 118 -10.45 4.65 -6.02
CA MET A 118 -10.80 3.79 -4.89
C MET A 118 -12.33 3.65 -4.75
N LYS A 119 -13.09 4.74 -4.93
CA LYS A 119 -14.56 4.71 -4.91
C LYS A 119 -15.17 3.97 -6.11
N LYS A 120 -14.52 4.06 -7.28
CA LYS A 120 -14.97 3.41 -8.53
C LYS A 120 -14.67 1.92 -8.59
N CYS A 121 -13.74 1.43 -7.78
CA CYS A 121 -13.53 0.01 -7.59
C CYS A 121 -14.55 -0.47 -6.56
N PRO A 122 -15.73 -0.99 -6.96
CA PRO A 122 -16.79 -1.26 -6.01
C PRO A 122 -16.29 -2.30 -5.00
N PRO A 123 -16.51 -2.10 -3.69
CA PRO A 123 -16.43 -3.21 -2.76
C PRO A 123 -17.39 -4.28 -3.28
N GLY A 124 -16.97 -5.53 -3.29
CA GLY A 124 -17.81 -6.63 -3.73
C GLY A 124 -19.10 -6.57 -2.96
N VAL A 125 -20.18 -6.21 -3.65
CA VAL A 125 -21.51 -6.45 -3.13
C VAL A 125 -21.62 -7.96 -3.16
N ILE A 126 -21.44 -8.61 -2.01
CA ILE A 126 -21.95 -9.95 -1.83
C ILE A 126 -23.45 -9.78 -1.99
N HIS A 127 -23.96 -10.00 -3.20
CA HIS A 127 -25.37 -10.29 -3.38
C HIS A 127 -25.57 -11.61 -2.66
N LEU A 128 -25.95 -11.53 -1.38
CA LEU A 128 -26.69 -12.61 -0.73
C LEU A 128 -28.00 -12.69 -1.50
N THR A 129 -27.99 -13.41 -2.63
CA THR A 129 -29.20 -13.94 -3.22
C THR A 129 -29.75 -14.90 -2.18
N GLY A 130 -30.63 -14.39 -1.32
CA GLY A 130 -31.55 -15.23 -0.58
C GLY A 130 -32.34 -16.02 -1.62
N SER A 131 -31.97 -17.28 -1.80
CA SER A 131 -32.80 -18.26 -2.47
C SER A 131 -34.05 -18.41 -1.59
N ALA A 132 -35.07 -17.65 -1.93
CA ALA A 132 -36.44 -17.94 -1.55
C ALA A 132 -36.92 -19.05 -2.50
N ASP A 133 -36.50 -20.28 -2.23
CA ASP A 133 -37.14 -21.45 -2.84
C ASP A 133 -38.43 -21.71 -2.07
N SER A 134 -39.51 -21.15 -2.62
CA SER A 134 -40.89 -21.58 -2.37
C SER A 134 -41.22 -22.67 -3.39
N HIS A 135 -42.03 -23.66 -2.95
CA HIS A 135 -42.65 -24.78 -3.69
C HIS A 135 -41.95 -26.13 -3.62
N PHE A 136 -42.37 -26.99 -2.67
CA PHE A 136 -43.47 -27.95 -2.88
C PHE A 136 -44.22 -28.22 -1.57
#